data_AF-A0A1B6KT08-F1
#
_entry.id   AF-A0A1B6KT08-F1
#
_cell.length_a   1.000
_cell.length_b   1.000
_cell.length_c   1.000
_cell.angle_alpha   90.00
_cell.angle_beta   90.00
_cell.angle_gamma   90.00
#
_symmetry.space_group_name_H-M   'P 1'
#
loop_
_entity.id
_entity.type
_entity.pdbx_description
1 polymer ?
#
loop_
_entity_poly.entity_id
_entity_poly.type
_entity_poly.pdbx_seq_one_letter_code
_entity_poly.pdbx_strand_id
1 'polypeptide(L)'
;MSLLVEFNAKSATQYLPRVQLQELTNPLGHKVQAFRELETKFGRAVLATVEMADGLKEVFLPKRFTDVLNADKISSYNAVPNLKILFKGTGKFGEKIIELCE
;
A
#
# COMPACT_ATOMS: atom_id res chain seq x y z
N MET A 1 -30.03 -16.93 -16.15
CA MET A 1 -29.76 -15.94 -15.08
C MET A 1 -28.59 -15.07 -15.54
N SER A 2 -28.84 -13.80 -15.84
CA SER A 2 -27.80 -12.83 -16.22
C SER A 2 -27.31 -12.11 -14.96
N LEU A 3 -26.03 -12.30 -14.61
CA LEU A 3 -25.34 -11.52 -13.57
C LEU A 3 -25.10 -10.12 -14.12
N LEU A 4 -25.97 -9.19 -13.74
CA LEU A 4 -25.84 -7.77 -14.03
C LEU A 4 -24.83 -7.20 -13.03
N VAL A 5 -23.56 -7.08 -13.45
CA VAL A 5 -22.53 -6.41 -12.66
C VAL A 5 -22.61 -4.93 -13.01
N GLU A 6 -23.14 -4.12 -12.10
CA GLU A 6 -23.02 -2.67 -12.19
C GLU A 6 -21.54 -2.31 -12.08
N PHE A 7 -20.91 -2.01 -13.22
CA PHE A 7 -19.56 -1.47 -13.26
C PHE A 7 -19.61 -0.03 -12.74
N ASN A 8 -19.57 0.11 -11.42
CA ASN A 8 -19.44 1.41 -10.78
C ASN A 8 -18.01 1.89 -11.00
N ALA A 9 -17.76 2.56 -12.13
CA ALA A 9 -16.47 3.14 -12.53
C ALA A 9 -15.94 4.23 -11.57
N LYS A 10 -16.61 4.45 -10.43
CA LYS A 10 -16.26 5.41 -9.37
C LYS A 10 -16.11 4.71 -8.03
N SER A 11 -15.43 3.55 -7.99
CA SER A 11 -14.96 3.01 -6.71
C SER A 11 -14.04 4.06 -6.08
N ALA A 12 -14.42 4.61 -4.92
CA ALA A 12 -13.70 5.70 -4.25
C ALA A 12 -12.23 5.38 -3.98
N THR A 13 -11.85 4.10 -4.00
CA THR A 13 -10.46 3.61 -3.88
C THR A 13 -9.61 3.84 -5.14
N GLN A 14 -10.20 4.19 -6.28
CA GLN A 14 -9.45 4.43 -7.52
C GLN A 14 -8.80 5.83 -7.59
N TYR A 15 -9.19 6.75 -6.70
CA TYR A 15 -8.73 8.15 -6.65
C TYR A 15 -8.13 8.57 -5.31
N LEU A 16 -7.68 7.61 -4.49
CA LEU A 16 -6.96 7.98 -3.28
C LEU A 16 -5.70 8.78 -3.64
N PRO A 17 -5.43 9.91 -2.96
CA PRO A 17 -4.26 10.71 -3.23
C PRO A 17 -3.01 9.86 -3.00
N ARG A 18 -2.09 9.90 -3.96
CA ARG A 18 -0.84 9.15 -3.90
C ARG A 18 0.22 9.97 -3.18
N VAL A 19 0.90 9.32 -2.25
CA VAL A 19 2.06 9.87 -1.56
C VAL A 19 3.31 9.09 -1.89
N GLN A 20 4.42 9.80 -1.82
CA GLN A 20 5.72 9.17 -1.91
C GLN A 20 6.06 8.51 -0.59
N LEU A 21 6.82 7.41 -0.65
CA LEU A 21 7.41 6.78 0.54
C LEU A 21 8.15 7.77 1.45
N GLN A 22 8.73 8.81 0.86
CA GLN A 22 9.47 9.85 1.58
C GLN A 22 8.59 10.70 2.50
N GLU A 23 7.28 10.73 2.25
CA GLU A 23 6.30 11.48 3.04
C GLU A 23 5.78 10.65 4.24
N LEU A 24 6.07 9.35 4.26
CA LEU A 24 5.79 8.45 5.39
C LEU A 24 6.91 8.52 6.41
N THR A 25 7.01 9.66 7.11
CA THR A 25 8.08 9.93 8.10
C THR A 25 7.67 9.68 9.55
N ASN A 26 6.43 9.21 9.79
CA ASN A 26 5.95 9.01 11.15
C ASN A 26 6.76 7.92 11.89
N PRO A 27 7.42 8.25 13.00
CA PRO A 27 8.19 7.27 13.78
C PRO A 27 7.30 6.25 14.51
N LEU A 28 6.00 6.50 14.67
CA LEU A 28 5.03 5.53 15.20
C LEU A 28 4.42 4.63 14.10
N GLY A 29 4.74 4.92 12.84
CA GLY A 29 4.26 4.22 11.65
C GLY A 29 2.87 4.66 11.20
N HIS A 30 2.54 4.29 9.96
CA HIS A 30 1.23 4.51 9.34
C HIS A 30 0.50 3.19 9.23
N LYS A 31 -0.74 3.14 9.73
CA LYS A 31 -1.57 1.95 9.62
C LYS A 31 -1.87 1.67 8.15
N VAL A 32 -1.68 0.43 7.71
CA VAL A 32 -2.08 -0.01 6.39
C VAL A 32 -3.50 -0.53 6.47
N GLN A 33 -4.39 -0.04 5.63
CA GLN A 33 -5.77 -0.51 5.53
C GLN A 33 -5.90 -1.66 4.55
N ALA A 34 -5.20 -1.58 3.42
CA ALA A 34 -5.23 -2.60 2.40
C ALA A 34 -3.95 -2.57 1.56
N PHE A 35 -3.65 -3.70 0.92
CA PHE A 35 -2.74 -3.75 -0.22
C PHE A 35 -3.53 -4.02 -1.51
N ARG A 36 -3.03 -3.47 -2.60
CA ARG A 36 -3.56 -3.67 -3.93
C ARG A 36 -2.41 -3.93 -4.90
N GLU A 37 -2.55 -4.99 -5.68
CA GLU A 37 -1.63 -5.28 -6.76
C GLU A 37 -2.04 -4.53 -8.03
N LEU A 38 -1.04 -4.06 -8.79
CA LEU A 38 -1.24 -3.45 -10.09
C LEU A 38 -0.14 -3.91 -11.05
N GLU A 39 -0.54 -4.24 -12.27
CA GLU A 39 0.38 -4.52 -13.36
C GLU A 39 0.84 -3.21 -14.01
N THR A 40 2.15 -2.97 -14.00
CA THR A 40 2.77 -1.82 -14.67
C THR A 40 3.52 -2.28 -15.92
N LYS A 41 3.93 -1.32 -16.76
CA LYS A 41 4.84 -1.58 -17.90
C LYS A 41 6.19 -2.19 -17.49
N PHE A 42 6.57 -2.08 -16.21
CA PHE A 42 7.81 -2.62 -15.65
C PHE A 42 7.58 -3.91 -14.84
N GLY A 43 6.37 -4.47 -14.90
CA GLY A 43 5.94 -5.65 -14.17
C GLY A 43 5.05 -5.31 -12.96
N ARG A 44 4.95 -6.28 -12.05
CA ARG A 44 4.09 -6.25 -10.88
C ARG A 44 4.51 -5.17 -9.87
N ALA A 45 3.56 -4.36 -9.43
CA ALA A 45 3.73 -3.39 -8.36
C ALA A 45 2.66 -3.59 -7.27
N VAL A 46 2.99 -3.25 -6.03
CA VAL A 46 2.05 -3.28 -4.91
C VAL A 46 1.88 -1.86 -4.38
N LEU A 47 0.62 -1.46 -4.24
CA LEU A 47 0.18 -0.26 -3.56
C LEU A 47 -0.28 -0.62 -2.15
N ALA A 48 0.06 0.21 -1.18
CA ALA A 48 -0.50 0.14 0.16
C ALA A 48 -1.41 1.36 0.38
N THR A 49 -2.62 1.13 0.84
CA THR A 49 -3.50 2.18 1.35
C THR A 49 -3.15 2.43 2.81
N VAL A 50 -2.63 3.60 3.11
CA VAL A 50 -2.16 4.00 4.44
C VAL A 50 -3.06 5.08 5.02
N GLU A 51 -3.23 5.03 6.34
CA GLU A 51 -3.92 6.04 7.12
C GLU A 51 -2.93 7.11 7.59
N MET A 52 -3.11 8.32 7.08
CA MET A 52 -2.37 9.52 7.47
C MET A 52 -3.30 10.49 8.21
N ALA A 53 -2.72 11.50 8.86
CA ALA A 53 -3.50 12.47 9.65
C ALA A 53 -4.52 13.26 8.80
N ASP A 54 -4.25 13.41 7.51
CA ASP A 54 -5.09 14.12 6.53
C ASP A 54 -5.96 13.17 5.68
N GLY A 55 -6.02 11.88 6.03
CA GLY A 55 -6.90 10.89 5.43
C GLY A 55 -6.18 9.66 4.88
N LEU A 56 -6.92 8.87 4.09
CA LEU A 56 -6.39 7.68 3.43
C LEU A 56 -5.62 8.06 2.17
N LYS A 57 -4.44 7.47 2.03
CA LYS A 57 -3.56 7.72 0.88
C LYS A 57 -2.97 6.43 0.34
N GLU A 58 -2.48 6.47 -0.89
CA GLU A 58 -1.82 5.32 -1.50
C GLU A 58 -0.32 5.55 -1.65
N VAL A 59 0.46 4.54 -1.33
CA VAL A 59 1.90 4.53 -1.50
C VAL A 59 2.34 3.35 -2.34
N PHE A 60 3.23 3.58 -3.30
CA PHE A 60 3.90 2.50 -4.01
C PHE A 60 4.95 1.86 -3.10
N LEU A 61 4.87 0.55 -2.93
CA LEU A 61 5.88 -0.18 -2.19
C LEU A 61 7.09 -0.50 -3.07
N PRO A 62 8.31 -0.51 -2.48
CA PRO A 62 9.50 -0.96 -3.17
C PRO A 62 9.37 -2.41 -3.65
N LYS A 63 10.02 -2.75 -4.76
CA LYS A 63 9.96 -4.08 -5.40
C LYS A 63 10.20 -5.26 -4.43
N ARG A 64 11.07 -5.08 -3.42
CA ARG A 64 11.33 -6.09 -2.38
C ARG A 64 10.06 -6.54 -1.63
N PHE A 65 9.08 -5.64 -1.47
CA PHE A 65 7.81 -5.98 -0.85
C PHE A 65 6.86 -6.67 -1.83
N THR A 66 6.96 -6.41 -3.13
CA THR A 66 6.19 -7.12 -4.16
C THR A 66 6.46 -8.62 -4.11
N ASP A 67 7.73 -9.03 -3.90
CA ASP A 67 8.11 -10.44 -3.82
C ASP A 67 7.54 -11.12 -2.56
N VAL A 68 7.41 -10.37 -1.45
CA VAL A 68 6.90 -10.89 -0.18
C VAL A 68 5.38 -10.86 -0.12
N LEU A 69 4.72 -9.86 -0.72
CA LEU A 69 3.28 -9.65 -0.76
C LEU A 69 2.71 -10.20 -2.08
N ASN A 70 2.55 -11.52 -2.16
CA ASN A 70 1.83 -12.18 -3.26
C ASN A 70 0.30 -12.00 -3.10
N ALA A 71 -0.48 -12.38 -4.12
CA ALA A 71 -1.94 -12.25 -4.11
C ALA A 71 -2.60 -12.91 -2.88
N ASP A 72 -2.13 -14.09 -2.47
CA ASP A 72 -2.65 -14.82 -1.31
C ASP A 72 -2.42 -14.04 0.00
N LYS A 73 -1.22 -13.49 0.19
CA LYS A 73 -0.90 -12.68 1.37
C LYS A 73 -1.65 -11.35 1.37
N ILE A 74 -1.80 -10.72 0.21
CA ILE A 74 -2.61 -9.50 0.08
C ILE A 74 -4.06 -9.80 0.49
N SER A 75 -4.64 -10.90 0.01
CA SER A 75 -5.99 -11.32 0.37
C SER A 75 -6.13 -11.61 1.87
N SER A 76 -5.19 -12.38 2.42
CA SER A 76 -5.16 -12.73 3.85
C SER A 76 -5.03 -11.48 4.73
N TYR A 77 -4.18 -10.54 4.32
CA TYR A 77 -4.01 -9.26 5.00
C TYR A 77 -5.26 -8.40 4.94
N ASN A 78 -5.83 -8.22 3.75
CA ASN A 78 -7.00 -7.36 3.56
C ASN A 78 -8.22 -7.88 4.33
N ALA A 79 -8.28 -9.19 4.63
CA ALA A 79 -9.29 -9.76 5.50
C ALA A 79 -9.11 -9.34 6.98
N VAL A 80 -7.88 -9.17 7.45
CA VAL A 80 -7.55 -8.75 8.82
C VAL A 80 -6.42 -7.71 8.80
N PRO A 81 -6.72 -6.42 8.58
CA PRO A 81 -5.69 -5.39 8.46
C PRO A 81 -4.98 -5.12 9.78
N ASN A 82 -3.79 -5.69 9.94
CA ASN A 82 -2.97 -5.62 11.16
C ASN A 82 -1.58 -4.98 10.94
N LEU A 83 -1.22 -4.55 9.73
CA LEU A 83 0.13 -4.11 9.40
C LEU A 83 0.25 -2.58 9.45
N LYS A 84 1.45 -2.13 9.74
CA LYS A 84 1.86 -0.73 9.75
C LYS A 84 3.16 -0.57 8.97
N ILE A 85 3.28 0.53 8.24
CA ILE A 85 4.53 0.95 7.61
C ILE A 85 5.25 1.88 8.58
N LEU A 86 6.38 1.41 9.10
CA LEU A 86 7.22 2.14 10.05
C LEU A 86 8.41 2.76 9.35
N PHE A 87 8.65 4.04 9.59
CA PHE A 87 9.88 4.70 9.16
C PHE A 87 11.01 4.42 10.15
N LYS A 88 12.07 3.74 9.71
CA LYS A 88 13.23 3.42 10.56
C LYS A 88 14.36 4.42 10.45
N GLY A 89 14.42 5.19 9.37
CA GLY A 89 15.47 6.18 9.18
C GLY A 89 15.88 6.34 7.72
N THR A 90 16.98 7.07 7.53
CA THR A 90 17.59 7.28 6.23
C THR A 90 18.94 6.57 6.20
N GLY A 91 19.13 5.69 5.22
CA GLY A 91 20.37 4.99 4.98
C GLY A 91 21.45 5.88 4.38
N LYS A 92 22.61 5.29 4.09
CA LYS A 92 23.85 6.03 3.81
C LYS A 92 23.80 6.80 2.49
N PHE A 93 22.95 6.40 1.54
CA PHE A 93 22.80 7.06 0.24
C PHE A 93 21.48 7.83 0.13
N GLY A 94 20.85 8.16 1.27
CA GLY A 94 19.57 8.87 1.29
C GLY A 94 18.36 7.95 1.15
N GLU A 95 18.55 6.62 1.09
CA GLU A 95 17.44 5.67 1.02
C GLU A 95 16.57 5.73 2.27
N LYS A 96 15.25 5.90 2.12
CA LYS A 96 14.32 5.80 3.24
C LYS A 96 14.14 4.33 3.60
N ILE A 97 14.48 3.98 4.83
CA ILE A 97 14.34 2.63 5.36
C ILE A 97 12.94 2.55 5.99
N ILE A 98 12.11 1.70 5.40
CA ILE A 98 10.78 1.38 5.91
C ILE A 98 10.70 -0.09 6.28
N GLU A 99 9.90 -0.39 7.30
CA GLU A 99 9.61 -1.74 7.76
C GLU A 99 8.09 -1.95 7.77
N LEU A 100 7.63 -3.14 7.39
CA LEU A 100 6.25 -3.58 7.64
C LEU A 100 6.24 -4.34 8.95
N CYS A 101 5.49 -3.85 9.92
CA CYS A 101 5.32 -4.46 11.24
C CYS A 101 3.85 -4.78 11.50
N GLU A 102 3.57 -5.81 12.28
CA GLU A 102 2.25 -6.08 12.88
C GLU A 102 2.01 -5.17 14.12
#